data_AF-A0A8C3VJH2-F1
#
_entry.id   AF-A0A8C3VJH2-F1
#
_cell.length_a   1.000
_cell.length_b   1.000
_cell.length_c   1.000
_cell.angle_alpha   90.00
_cell.angle_beta   90.00
_cell.angle_gamma   90.00
#
_symmetry.space_group_name_H-M   'P 1'
#
loop_
_entity.id
_entity.type
_entity.pdbx_description
1 polymer ?
#
loop_
_entity_poly.entity_id
_entity_poly.type
_entity_poly.pdbx_seq_one_letter_code
_entity_poly.pdbx_strand_id
1 'polypeptide(L)'
;FNRMISPAPVEIVYRNMRFLITHSPTNASLNKFLQELKKNRVTTIVRMCEATYNTAVLEKEGIQVLDWPFDGAPPSSQIVDKWLKLVKNKFHEDPGCYIVVHCAAGPEGAPVLVALALK
;
A
#
# COMPACT_ATOMS: atom_id res chain seq x y z
N PHE A 1 9.22 28.18 -6.40
CA PHE A 1 9.77 27.23 -5.42
C PHE A 1 8.63 26.65 -4.61
N ASN A 2 8.14 25.45 -4.95
CA ASN A 2 7.29 24.69 -4.04
C ASN A 2 7.75 23.24 -4.11
N ARG A 3 8.73 22.88 -3.28
CA ARG A 3 9.08 21.47 -3.07
C ARG A 3 7.92 20.90 -2.26
N MET A 4 6.98 20.23 -2.92
CA MET A 4 6.05 19.35 -2.23
C MET A 4 6.87 18.22 -1.60
N ILE A 5 7.23 18.42 -0.33
CA ILE A 5 7.82 17.36 0.50
C ILE A 5 6.65 16.43 0.80
N SER A 6 6.59 15.28 0.11
CA SER A 6 5.69 14.21 0.52
C SER A 6 6.04 13.85 1.97
N PRO A 7 5.05 13.78 2.89
CA PRO A 7 5.27 13.29 4.23
C PRO A 7 5.96 11.92 4.21
N ALA A 8 6.78 11.67 5.24
CA ALA A 8 7.44 10.39 5.39
C ALA A 8 6.39 9.27 5.49
N PRO A 9 6.67 8.07 4.95
CA PRO A 9 5.77 6.94 5.08
C PRO A 9 5.63 6.55 6.56
N VAL A 10 4.42 6.16 6.95
CA VAL A 10 4.17 5.63 8.30
C VAL A 10 4.36 4.13 8.25
N GLU A 11 5.28 3.63 9.08
CA GLU A 11 5.57 2.21 9.19
C GLU A 11 4.79 1.58 10.34
N ILE A 12 4.18 0.42 10.09
CA ILE A 12 3.48 -0.37 11.09
C ILE A 12 4.04 -1.80 11.04
N VAL A 13 4.62 -2.25 12.16
CA VAL A 13 5.14 -3.61 12.31
C VAL A 13 4.41 -4.30 13.46
N TYR A 14 3.85 -5.47 13.18
CA TYR A 14 3.19 -6.31 14.18
C TYR A 14 3.43 -7.78 13.86
N ARG A 15 4.10 -8.49 14.77
CA ARG A 15 4.55 -9.87 14.55
C ARG A 15 5.38 -9.98 13.26
N ASN A 16 5.00 -10.85 12.32
CA ASN A 16 5.64 -11.01 11.02
C ASN A 16 5.09 -10.04 9.95
N MET A 17 4.07 -9.24 10.26
CA MET A 17 3.42 -8.34 9.31
C MET A 17 4.09 -6.97 9.32
N ARG A 18 4.32 -6.41 8.13
CA ARG A 18 4.95 -5.11 7.95
C ARG A 18 4.21 -4.30 6.89
N PHE A 19 3.73 -3.13 7.28
CA PHE A 19 2.95 -2.24 6.42
C PHE A 19 3.61 -0.87 6.29
N LEU A 20 3.46 -0.26 5.13
CA LEU A 20 3.79 1.15 4.89
C LEU A 20 2.52 1.88 4.45
N ILE A 21 2.12 2.91 5.19
CA ILE A 21 1.09 3.84 4.76
C ILE A 21 1.78 5.04 4.12
N THR A 22 1.49 5.27 2.84
CA THR A 22 2.15 6.31 2.05
C THR A 22 1.12 7.25 1.41
N HIS A 23 1.59 8.37 0.89
CA HIS A 23 0.81 9.14 -0.08
C HIS A 23 0.87 8.48 -1.46
N SER A 24 -0.14 8.73 -2.30
CA SER A 24 -0.09 8.32 -3.70
C SER A 24 1.02 9.08 -4.44
N PRO A 25 1.86 8.40 -5.25
CA PRO A 25 2.79 9.08 -6.12
C PRO A 25 2.06 9.78 -7.29
N THR A 26 2.79 10.63 -7.99
CA THR A 26 2.44 11.11 -9.34
C THR A 26 3.29 10.38 -10.38
N ASN A 27 2.92 10.46 -11.66
CA ASN A 27 3.76 9.91 -12.73
C ASN A 27 5.20 10.48 -12.71
N ALA A 28 5.38 11.75 -12.32
CA ALA A 28 6.69 12.39 -12.22
C ALA A 28 7.54 11.87 -11.04
N SER A 29 6.90 11.44 -9.94
CA SER A 29 7.60 10.93 -8.75
C SER A 29 7.69 9.41 -8.70
N LEU A 30 7.13 8.70 -9.68
CA LEU A 30 6.98 7.23 -9.66
C LEU A 30 8.32 6.49 -9.60
N ASN A 31 9.35 6.97 -10.30
CA ASN A 31 10.68 6.36 -10.26
C ASN A 31 11.34 6.49 -8.87
N LYS A 32 11.16 7.64 -8.21
CA LYS A 32 11.65 7.82 -6.84
C LYS A 32 10.87 6.95 -5.86
N PHE A 33 9.55 6.88 -6.02
CA PHE A 33 8.70 6.00 -5.23
C PHE A 33 9.15 4.53 -5.37
N LEU A 34 9.37 4.05 -6.60
CA LEU A 34 9.89 2.70 -6.85
C LEU A 34 11.22 2.42 -6.13
N GLN A 35 12.15 3.38 -6.09
CA GLN A 35 13.41 3.22 -5.35
C GLN A 35 13.16 3.01 -3.85
N GLU A 36 12.24 3.77 -3.27
CA GLU A 36 11.84 3.63 -1.86
C GLU A 36 11.14 2.29 -1.61
N LEU A 37 10.26 1.84 -2.51
CA LEU A 37 9.61 0.53 -2.44
C LEU A 37 10.63 -0.61 -2.44
N LYS A 38 11.62 -0.56 -3.35
CA LYS A 38 12.69 -1.55 -3.42
C LYS A 38 13.56 -1.57 -2.15
N LYS A 39 13.91 -0.40 -1.63
CA LYS A 39 14.67 -0.27 -0.38
C LYS A 39 13.96 -0.95 0.79
N ASN A 40 12.63 -0.84 0.85
CA ASN A 40 11.82 -1.41 1.91
C ASN A 40 11.31 -2.83 1.58
N ARG A 41 11.80 -3.50 0.52
CA ARG A 41 11.32 -4.83 0.08
C ARG A 41 9.79 -4.92 -0.04
N VAL A 42 9.17 -3.87 -0.58
CA VAL A 42 7.73 -3.89 -0.85
C VAL A 42 7.47 -4.80 -2.03
N THR A 43 6.55 -5.75 -1.87
CA THR A 43 6.14 -6.67 -2.94
C THR A 43 4.70 -6.45 -3.39
N THR A 44 3.89 -5.75 -2.59
CA THR A 44 2.48 -5.52 -2.87
C THR A 44 2.08 -4.09 -2.49
N ILE A 45 1.27 -3.47 -3.34
CA ILE A 45 0.64 -2.17 -3.12
C ILE A 45 -0.88 -2.34 -3.22
N VAL A 46 -1.61 -1.86 -2.21
CA VAL A 46 -3.06 -1.74 -2.23
C VAL A 46 -3.43 -0.27 -2.41
N ARG A 47 -4.06 0.06 -3.54
CA ARG A 47 -4.64 1.38 -3.84
C ARG A 47 -6.11 1.36 -3.43
N MET A 48 -6.48 2.22 -2.49
CA MET A 48 -7.86 2.29 -1.98
C MET A 48 -8.70 3.37 -2.68
N CYS A 49 -8.13 4.06 -3.66
CA CYS A 49 -8.76 5.16 -4.38
C CYS A 49 -8.46 5.01 -5.88
N GLU A 50 -9.15 5.79 -6.71
CA GLU A 50 -8.97 5.73 -8.17
C GLU A 50 -7.51 5.82 -8.59
N ALA A 51 -7.16 5.09 -9.64
CA ALA A 51 -5.81 5.01 -10.15
C ALA A 51 -5.37 6.35 -10.75
N THR A 52 -4.30 6.94 -10.21
CA THR A 52 -3.76 8.24 -10.65
C THR A 52 -2.42 8.13 -11.38
N TYR A 53 -1.84 6.93 -11.50
CA TYR A 53 -0.55 6.68 -12.13
C TYR A 53 -0.49 5.29 -12.78
N ASN A 54 0.38 5.15 -13.79
CA ASN A 54 0.60 3.89 -14.50
C ASN A 54 1.44 2.91 -13.66
N THR A 55 0.98 1.66 -13.53
CA THR A 55 1.61 0.62 -12.70
C THR A 55 2.64 -0.23 -13.44
N ALA A 56 2.76 -0.12 -14.76
CA ALA A 56 3.60 -1.00 -15.58
C ALA A 56 5.07 -1.05 -15.14
N VAL A 57 5.62 0.08 -14.68
CA VAL A 57 6.99 0.15 -14.16
C VAL A 57 7.12 -0.60 -12.82
N LEU A 58 6.10 -0.57 -11.97
CA LEU A 58 6.09 -1.30 -10.70
C LEU A 58 5.93 -2.80 -10.92
N GLU A 59 5.00 -3.18 -11.80
CA GLU A 59 4.71 -4.57 -12.14
C GLU A 59 5.89 -5.25 -12.84
N LYS A 60 6.60 -4.52 -13.73
CA LYS A 60 7.83 -5.00 -14.37
C LYS A 60 8.92 -5.36 -13.36
N GLU A 61 8.90 -4.72 -12.19
CA GLU A 61 9.84 -4.96 -11.09
C GLU A 61 9.32 -5.99 -10.07
N GLY A 62 8.23 -6.69 -10.41
CA GLY A 62 7.64 -7.74 -9.59
C GLY A 62 6.75 -7.23 -8.45
N ILE A 63 6.40 -5.94 -8.42
CA ILE A 63 5.52 -5.36 -7.41
C ILE A 63 4.08 -5.52 -7.87
N GLN A 64 3.29 -6.27 -7.11
CA GLN A 64 1.86 -6.44 -7.38
C GLN A 64 1.08 -5.19 -6.96
N VAL A 65 0.24 -4.65 -7.85
CA VAL A 65 -0.66 -3.55 -7.53
C VAL A 65 -2.10 -4.04 -7.52
N LEU A 66 -2.85 -3.71 -6.46
CA LEU A 66 -4.24 -4.11 -6.24
C LEU A 66 -5.12 -2.88 -6.07
N ASP A 67 -6.16 -2.76 -6.89
CA ASP A 67 -7.11 -1.66 -6.88
C ASP A 67 -8.38 -2.03 -6.12
N TRP A 68 -8.47 -1.62 -4.86
CA TRP A 68 -9.61 -1.89 -3.99
C TRP A 68 -10.25 -0.57 -3.53
N PRO A 69 -10.89 0.18 -4.44
CA PRO A 69 -11.50 1.46 -4.09
C PRO A 69 -12.59 1.28 -3.03
N PHE A 70 -12.52 2.08 -1.96
CA PHE A 70 -13.62 2.27 -1.01
C PHE A 70 -13.62 3.71 -0.48
N ASP A 71 -14.79 4.27 -0.30
CA ASP A 71 -15.07 5.69 -0.08
C ASP A 71 -14.97 6.15 1.39
N GLY A 72 -14.23 5.41 2.22
CA GLY A 72 -14.12 5.68 3.65
C GLY A 72 -15.33 5.23 4.48
N ALA A 73 -16.37 4.66 3.85
CA ALA A 73 -17.35 3.86 4.56
C ALA A 73 -16.68 2.60 5.16
N PRO A 74 -17.29 1.96 6.17
CA PRO A 74 -16.81 0.68 6.67
C PRO A 74 -16.61 -0.31 5.50
N PRO A 75 -15.43 -0.94 5.36
CA PRO A 75 -15.17 -1.85 4.25
C PRO A 75 -16.17 -3.01 4.29
N SER A 76 -16.72 -3.38 3.14
CA SER A 76 -17.62 -4.53 3.04
C SER A 76 -16.93 -5.82 3.50
N SER A 77 -17.69 -6.80 3.96
CA SER A 77 -17.14 -8.11 4.37
C SER A 77 -16.25 -8.74 3.30
N GLN A 78 -16.60 -8.57 2.02
CA GLN A 78 -15.80 -9.06 0.90
C GLN A 78 -14.43 -8.40 0.80
N ILE A 79 -14.30 -7.09 1.05
CA ILE A 79 -13.01 -6.39 1.08
C ILE A 79 -12.20 -6.86 2.29
N VAL A 80 -12.84 -6.98 3.45
CA VAL A 80 -12.20 -7.48 4.67
C VAL A 80 -11.63 -8.89 4.46
N ASP A 81 -12.42 -9.81 3.92
CA ASP A 81 -11.98 -11.19 3.67
C ASP A 81 -10.83 -11.27 2.65
N LYS A 82 -10.93 -10.49 1.56
CA LYS A 82 -9.85 -10.36 0.57
C LYS A 82 -8.57 -9.83 1.19
N TRP A 83 -8.67 -8.80 2.02
CA TRP A 83 -7.53 -8.20 2.72
C TRP A 83 -6.86 -9.19 3.68
N LEU A 84 -7.64 -9.83 4.56
CA LEU A 84 -7.12 -10.78 5.53
C LEU A 84 -6.45 -11.99 4.84
N LYS A 85 -7.03 -12.47 3.73
CA LYS A 85 -6.44 -13.54 2.92
C LYS A 85 -5.13 -13.09 2.27
N LEU A 86 -5.09 -11.88 1.68
CA LEU A 86 -3.88 -11.33 1.08
C LEU A 86 -2.76 -11.23 2.12
N VAL A 87 -3.03 -10.59 3.26
CA VAL A 87 -2.07 -10.40 4.35
C VAL A 87 -1.50 -11.74 4.82
N LYS A 88 -2.37 -12.70 5.11
CA LYS A 88 -1.97 -14.03 5.58
C LYS A 88 -1.07 -14.73 4.56
N ASN A 89 -1.45 -14.71 3.29
CA ASN A 89 -0.69 -15.39 2.24
C ASN A 89 0.66 -14.70 2.00
N LYS A 90 0.67 -13.38 1.83
CA LYS A 90 1.90 -12.63 1.50
C LYS A 90 2.97 -12.74 2.57
N PHE A 91 2.60 -12.58 3.85
CA PHE A 91 3.58 -12.69 4.94
C PHE A 91 3.96 -14.15 5.28
N HIS A 92 3.23 -15.14 4.76
CA HIS A 92 3.62 -16.54 4.81
C HIS A 92 4.57 -16.91 3.66
N GLU A 93 4.25 -16.49 2.43
CA GLU A 93 5.01 -16.77 1.21
C GLU A 93 6.33 -16.01 1.13
N ASP A 94 6.36 -14.73 1.57
CA ASP A 94 7.57 -13.90 1.57
C ASP A 94 7.78 -13.23 2.95
N PRO A 95 8.36 -13.95 3.91
CA PRO A 95 8.64 -13.40 5.24
C PRO A 95 9.52 -12.15 5.21
N GLY A 96 9.07 -11.10 5.89
CA GLY A 96 9.80 -9.83 6.01
C GLY A 96 9.59 -8.86 4.84
N CYS A 97 8.74 -9.19 3.86
CA CYS A 97 8.28 -8.23 2.87
C CYS A 97 7.40 -7.14 3.51
N TYR A 98 7.13 -6.08 2.76
CA TYR A 98 6.18 -5.04 3.12
C TYR A 98 5.00 -4.99 2.15
N ILE A 99 3.83 -4.67 2.71
CA ILE A 99 2.65 -4.29 1.93
C ILE A 99 2.44 -2.78 2.10
N VAL A 100 2.37 -2.06 0.98
CA VAL A 100 2.00 -0.63 0.98
C VAL A 100 0.49 -0.49 0.89
N VAL A 101 -0.08 0.44 1.65
CA VAL A 101 -1.48 0.86 1.54
C VAL A 101 -1.53 2.37 1.37
N HIS A 102 -2.20 2.86 0.32
CA HIS A 102 -2.38 4.30 0.11
C HIS A 102 -3.70 4.64 -0.59
N CYS A 103 -4.05 5.92 -0.52
CA CYS A 103 -5.14 6.52 -1.28
C CYS A 103 -4.72 7.91 -1.77
N ALA A 104 -5.22 8.32 -2.95
CA ALA A 104 -4.98 9.63 -3.53
C ALA A 104 -5.63 10.78 -2.74
N ALA A 105 -6.80 10.55 -2.13
CA ALA A 105 -7.55 11.55 -1.36
C ALA A 105 -7.03 11.76 0.08
N GLY A 106 -6.07 10.95 0.54
CA GLY A 106 -5.52 11.03 1.90
C GLY A 106 -5.48 9.67 2.60
N PRO A 107 -4.81 9.57 3.76
CA PRO A 107 -4.55 8.29 4.40
C PRO A 107 -5.76 7.70 5.13
N GLU A 108 -6.90 8.38 5.26
CA GLU A 108 -7.95 8.06 6.26
C GLU A 108 -8.44 6.59 6.23
N GLY A 109 -8.55 5.97 5.06
CA GLY A 109 -8.94 4.55 4.94
C GLY A 109 -7.82 3.54 5.25
N ALA A 110 -6.55 3.93 5.12
CA ALA A 110 -5.41 3.01 5.16
C ALA A 110 -5.17 2.47 6.58
N PRO A 111 -5.21 3.30 7.64
CA PRO A 111 -5.16 2.82 9.01
C PRO A 111 -6.28 1.81 9.32
N VAL A 112 -7.49 2.00 8.78
CA VAL A 112 -8.62 1.08 9.02
C VAL A 112 -8.31 -0.29 8.44
N LEU A 113 -7.85 -0.35 7.19
CA LEU A 113 -7.49 -1.61 6.54
C LEU A 113 -6.36 -2.30 7.32
N VAL A 114 -5.30 -1.57 7.66
CA VAL A 114 -4.18 -2.13 8.42
C VAL A 114 -4.64 -2.64 9.79
N ALA A 115 -5.44 -1.87 10.53
CA ALA A 115 -5.93 -2.26 11.85
C ALA A 115 -6.73 -3.57 11.83
N LEU A 116 -7.50 -3.85 10.78
CA LEU A 116 -8.24 -5.10 10.64
C LEU A 116 -7.32 -6.34 10.63
N ALA A 117 -6.08 -6.20 10.16
CA ALA A 117 -5.10 -7.28 10.15
C ALA A 117 -4.40 -7.50 11.49
N LEU A 118 -4.39 -6.52 12.40
CA LEU A 118 -3.57 -6.57 13.63
C LEU A 118 -4.20 -7.35 14.80
N LYS A 119 -5.22 -8.17 14.54
CA LYS A 119 -5.93 -8.94 15.57
C LYS A 119 -5.10 -10.11 16.12
#